data_AF-A0A1Q5I942-F1
#
_entry.id   AF-A0A1Q5I942-F1
#
_cell.length_a   1.000
_cell.length_b   1.000
_cell.length_c   1.000
_cell.angle_alpha   90.00
_cell.angle_beta   90.00
_cell.angle_gamma   90.00
#
_symmetry.space_group_name_H-M   'P 1'
#
loop_
_entity.id
_entity.type
_entity.pdbx_description
1 polymer ?
#
loop_
_entity_poly.entity_id
_entity_poly.type
_entity_poly.pdbx_seq_one_letter_code
_entity_poly.pdbx_strand_id
1 'polypeptide(L)'
;MRVRLVLAAGVLLASAAAPLAHAGGAGGLSAGPALDGPVLNGPLLNGSALNGPVRDGHVLDGSALDDRAPGSRAADDLTVYGYGTVGDDSTVTLSGMYRCLDDSAGPVFVSSTLVQGNRSAGIGGTQAVCDGHLHEWVNTSVVKDPAYRPGSARVRATLMQLTADEEGLPTPGFLAAEDAAVVLR
;
A
#
# COMPACT_ATOMS: atom_id res chain seq x y z
N MET A 1 47.25 34.39 10.08
CA MET A 1 46.60 34.21 11.41
C MET A 1 45.99 32.81 11.44
N ARG A 2 46.46 31.94 12.35
CA ARG A 2 45.98 30.55 12.49
C ARG A 2 45.14 30.48 13.76
N VAL A 3 43.82 30.35 13.62
CA VAL A 3 42.91 30.16 14.75
C VAL A 3 42.66 28.67 14.93
N ARG A 4 43.07 28.15 16.09
CA ARG A 4 42.79 26.78 16.54
C ARG A 4 41.40 26.78 17.18
N LEU A 5 40.47 25.97 16.67
CA LEU A 5 39.16 25.74 17.29
C LEU A 5 39.20 24.40 18.03
N VAL A 6 38.93 24.45 19.34
CA VAL A 6 38.96 23.32 20.27
C VAL A 6 37.60 22.63 20.28
N LEU A 7 37.59 21.30 20.12
CA LEU A 7 36.43 20.43 20.30
C LEU A 7 36.00 20.38 21.78
N ALA A 8 34.70 20.41 22.04
CA ALA A 8 34.11 19.93 23.28
C ALA A 8 33.02 18.91 22.97
N ALA A 9 33.31 17.65 23.25
CA ALA A 9 32.37 16.53 23.20
C ALA A 9 31.49 16.54 24.45
N GLY A 10 30.16 16.53 24.27
CA GLY A 10 29.19 16.36 25.33
C GLY A 10 28.34 15.13 25.05
N VAL A 11 28.70 14.00 25.66
CA VAL A 11 27.89 12.78 25.70
C VAL A 11 27.06 12.83 26.98
N LEU A 12 25.73 12.76 26.87
CA LEU A 12 24.82 12.56 27.99
C LEU A 12 23.98 11.30 27.72
N LEU A 13 24.42 10.18 28.30
CA LEU A 13 23.58 9.00 28.50
C LEU A 13 22.72 9.22 29.76
N ALA A 14 21.41 9.06 29.62
CA ALA A 14 20.52 8.86 30.76
C ALA A 14 19.64 7.64 30.48
N SER A 15 20.09 6.50 30.98
CA SER A 15 19.33 5.26 31.12
C SER A 15 18.41 5.37 32.33
N ALA A 16 17.13 5.04 32.20
CA ALA A 16 16.28 4.78 33.36
C ALA A 16 15.26 3.67 33.03
N ALA A 17 15.23 2.69 33.93
CA ALA A 17 14.63 1.38 33.80
C ALA A 17 13.09 1.38 33.98
N ALA A 18 12.44 0.43 33.31
CA ALA A 18 11.04 0.07 33.53
C ALA A 18 10.85 -0.66 34.88
N PRO A 19 9.70 -0.49 35.55
CA PRO A 19 9.25 -1.45 36.56
C PRO A 19 8.35 -2.53 35.94
N LEU A 20 8.79 -3.77 36.13
CA LEU A 20 7.97 -4.99 36.05
C LEU A 20 6.96 -5.00 37.21
N ALA A 21 5.67 -5.02 36.92
CA ALA A 21 4.63 -5.36 37.89
C ALA A 21 4.15 -6.80 37.64
N HIS A 22 4.19 -7.59 38.71
CA HIS A 22 3.87 -9.01 38.77
C HIS A 22 2.37 -9.27 38.92
N ALA A 23 1.92 -10.33 38.25
CA ALA A 23 1.00 -11.40 38.67
C ALA A 23 -0.27 -11.09 39.50
N GLY A 24 -1.39 -11.64 39.03
CA GLY A 24 -2.45 -12.11 39.92
C GLY A 24 -3.81 -12.30 39.24
N GLY A 25 -4.40 -13.49 39.42
CA GLY A 25 -5.86 -13.61 39.52
C GLY A 25 -6.52 -14.54 38.51
N ALA A 26 -6.92 -15.72 39.00
CA ALA A 26 -7.65 -16.77 38.31
C ALA A 26 -9.16 -16.48 38.17
N GLY A 27 -9.80 -17.23 37.29
CA GLY A 27 -11.15 -17.76 37.49
C GLY A 27 -12.31 -16.92 36.97
N GLY A 28 -13.05 -17.47 36.01
CA GLY A 28 -14.32 -16.88 35.59
C GLY A 28 -14.87 -17.49 34.30
N LEU A 29 -15.24 -18.77 34.33
CA LEU A 29 -16.16 -19.34 33.35
C LEU A 29 -17.49 -18.57 33.46
N SER A 30 -17.88 -17.86 32.42
CA SER A 30 -19.24 -17.35 32.26
C SER A 30 -19.74 -17.71 30.87
N ALA A 31 -20.66 -18.68 30.86
CA ALA A 31 -21.48 -19.01 29.70
C ALA A 31 -22.43 -17.84 29.41
N GLY A 32 -22.39 -17.34 28.17
CA GLY A 32 -23.36 -16.41 27.60
C GLY A 32 -24.06 -17.07 26.40
N PRO A 33 -25.30 -16.67 26.09
CA PRO A 33 -26.30 -17.53 25.45
C PRO A 33 -26.10 -17.68 23.94
N ALA A 34 -26.54 -18.84 23.44
CA ALA A 34 -26.80 -19.07 22.02
C ALA A 34 -27.81 -18.06 21.49
N LEU A 35 -27.44 -17.35 20.43
CA LEU A 35 -28.34 -16.50 19.66
C LEU A 35 -28.52 -17.15 18.29
N ASP A 36 -29.69 -17.78 18.11
CA ASP A 36 -30.20 -18.23 16.82
C ASP A 36 -30.32 -17.01 15.87
N GLY A 37 -29.53 -17.03 14.80
CA GLY A 37 -29.59 -16.07 13.71
C GLY A 37 -30.24 -16.68 12.46
N PRO A 38 -31.05 -15.91 11.70
CA PRO A 38 -31.93 -16.43 10.67
C PRO A 38 -31.17 -16.96 9.45
N VAL A 39 -31.59 -18.14 8.98
CA VAL A 39 -31.27 -18.68 7.65
C VAL A 39 -31.83 -17.72 6.61
N LEU A 40 -30.96 -16.93 5.97
CA LEU A 40 -31.34 -16.15 4.80
C LEU A 40 -31.45 -17.08 3.60
N ASN A 41 -32.70 -17.37 3.22
CA ASN A 41 -33.06 -18.03 1.97
C ASN A 41 -32.45 -17.27 0.79
N GLY A 42 -31.38 -17.82 0.20
CA GLY A 42 -30.87 -17.36 -1.09
C GLY A 42 -31.83 -17.72 -2.24
N PRO A 43 -31.91 -16.92 -3.31
CA PRO A 43 -32.77 -17.22 -4.44
C PRO A 43 -32.32 -18.52 -5.11
N LEU A 44 -33.27 -19.46 -5.27
CA LEU A 44 -33.14 -20.59 -6.19
C LEU A 44 -32.92 -20.02 -7.59
N LEU A 45 -31.67 -20.07 -8.07
CA LEU A 45 -31.38 -19.84 -9.48
C LEU A 45 -32.02 -21.00 -10.24
N ASN A 46 -32.98 -20.63 -11.09
CA ASN A 46 -33.79 -21.49 -11.93
C ASN A 46 -32.89 -22.33 -12.85
N GLY A 47 -32.49 -23.51 -12.39
CA GLY A 47 -31.79 -24.50 -13.19
C GLY A 47 -32.80 -25.22 -14.06
N SER A 48 -32.93 -24.79 -15.32
CA SER A 48 -33.58 -25.55 -16.37
C SER A 48 -32.84 -26.87 -16.58
N ALA A 49 -33.19 -27.90 -15.81
CA ALA A 49 -32.75 -29.27 -16.03
C ALA A 49 -33.51 -29.80 -17.26
N LEU A 50 -32.79 -29.86 -18.38
CA LEU A 50 -33.28 -30.53 -19.58
C LEU A 50 -33.29 -32.04 -19.28
N ASN A 51 -34.47 -32.65 -19.28
CA ASN A 51 -34.64 -34.09 -19.13
C ASN A 51 -33.86 -34.82 -20.24
N GLY A 52 -32.72 -35.42 -19.88
CA GLY A 52 -31.99 -36.38 -20.71
C GLY A 52 -32.07 -37.78 -20.10
N PRO A 53 -32.15 -38.85 -20.91
CA PRO A 53 -32.28 -40.21 -20.40
C PRO A 53 -31.00 -40.66 -19.68
N VAL A 54 -31.16 -41.16 -18.46
CA VAL A 54 -30.12 -41.83 -17.68
C VAL A 54 -29.64 -43.05 -18.46
N ARG A 55 -28.33 -43.09 -18.76
CA ARG A 55 -27.66 -44.27 -19.30
C ARG A 55 -26.58 -44.72 -18.33
N ASP A 56 -26.55 -46.03 -18.12
CA ASP A 56 -25.71 -46.75 -17.18
C ASP A 56 -24.20 -46.56 -17.45
N GLY A 57 -23.46 -46.38 -16.35
CA GLY A 57 -22.18 -47.06 -16.13
C GLY A 57 -20.94 -46.62 -16.91
N HIS A 58 -20.20 -45.66 -16.34
CA HIS A 58 -18.74 -45.75 -16.30
C HIS A 58 -18.23 -45.00 -15.06
N VAL A 59 -17.64 -45.73 -14.10
CA VAL A 59 -16.89 -45.14 -12.99
C VAL A 59 -15.63 -44.56 -13.60
N LEU A 60 -15.62 -43.25 -13.82
CA LEU A 60 -14.41 -42.52 -14.16
C LEU A 60 -13.65 -42.29 -12.86
N ASP A 61 -12.44 -42.86 -12.82
CA ASP A 61 -11.48 -42.70 -11.75
C ASP A 61 -11.34 -41.22 -11.40
N GLY A 62 -11.67 -40.88 -10.16
CA GLY A 62 -11.70 -39.52 -9.63
C GLY A 62 -10.30 -38.94 -9.56
N SER A 63 -9.76 -38.57 -10.72
CA SER A 63 -8.67 -37.61 -10.81
C SER A 63 -9.25 -36.31 -10.27
N ALA A 64 -9.02 -36.06 -8.98
CA ALA A 64 -9.26 -34.78 -8.36
C ALA A 64 -8.74 -33.70 -9.31
N LEU A 65 -9.66 -32.96 -9.92
CA LEU A 65 -9.32 -31.70 -10.54
C LEU A 65 -8.72 -30.90 -9.39
N ASP A 66 -7.42 -30.64 -9.48
CA ASP A 66 -6.75 -29.62 -8.71
C ASP A 66 -7.52 -28.33 -9.00
N ASP A 67 -8.54 -28.05 -8.18
CA ASP A 67 -9.27 -26.78 -8.13
C ASP A 67 -8.34 -25.70 -7.55
N ARG A 68 -7.09 -25.67 -8.02
CA ARG A 68 -6.32 -24.44 -8.03
C ARG A 68 -7.00 -23.55 -9.04
N ALA A 69 -8.04 -22.86 -8.56
CA ALA A 69 -8.42 -21.56 -9.10
C ALA A 69 -7.11 -20.86 -9.45
N PRO A 70 -6.91 -20.40 -10.70
CA PRO A 70 -5.68 -19.73 -11.07
C PRO A 70 -5.52 -18.61 -10.05
N GLY A 71 -4.58 -18.80 -9.12
CA GLY A 71 -4.32 -17.84 -8.08
C GLY A 71 -4.09 -16.56 -8.82
N SER A 72 -4.94 -15.56 -8.58
CA SER A 72 -4.75 -14.23 -9.16
C SER A 72 -3.28 -13.93 -8.94
N ARG A 73 -2.47 -13.90 -10.00
CA ARG A 73 -1.07 -13.57 -9.84
C ARG A 73 -1.11 -12.22 -9.16
N ALA A 74 -0.60 -12.15 -7.93
CA ALA A 74 -0.50 -10.86 -7.26
C ALA A 74 0.23 -9.95 -8.26
N ALA A 75 -0.33 -8.77 -8.47
CA ALA A 75 0.24 -7.76 -9.36
C ALA A 75 0.70 -6.59 -8.49
N ASP A 76 1.75 -5.91 -8.94
CA ASP A 76 2.09 -4.61 -8.41
C ASP A 76 0.88 -3.69 -8.51
N ASP A 77 0.68 -2.87 -7.48
CA ASP A 77 -0.52 -2.04 -7.35
C ASP A 77 -0.17 -0.73 -6.67
N LEU A 78 -0.91 0.32 -7.02
CA LEU A 78 -0.71 1.66 -6.52
C LEU A 78 -2.03 2.43 -6.51
N THR A 79 -2.32 3.06 -5.39
CA THR A 79 -3.50 3.90 -5.20
C THR A 79 -3.10 5.23 -4.59
N VAL A 80 -3.96 6.22 -4.77
CA VAL A 80 -3.85 7.54 -4.14
C VAL A 80 -5.10 7.78 -3.30
N TYR A 81 -4.94 8.26 -2.07
CA TYR A 81 -6.08 8.69 -1.28
C TYR A 81 -6.71 9.95 -1.88
N GLY A 82 -8.03 10.08 -1.78
CA GLY A 82 -8.80 11.17 -2.39
C GLY A 82 -8.53 12.57 -1.82
N TYR A 83 -7.55 12.73 -0.92
CA TYR A 83 -7.14 14.02 -0.37
C TYR A 83 -5.61 14.12 -0.25
N GLY A 84 -5.11 15.34 -0.25
CA GLY A 84 -3.75 15.70 0.18
C GLY A 84 -3.80 16.89 1.12
N THR A 85 -2.71 17.19 1.82
CA THR A 85 -2.64 18.36 2.71
C THR A 85 -1.69 19.42 2.17
N VAL A 86 -2.03 20.69 2.38
CA VAL A 86 -1.12 21.82 2.14
C VAL A 86 -0.99 22.66 3.42
N GLY A 87 0.21 22.70 3.98
CA GLY A 87 0.53 23.51 5.16
C GLY A 87 0.74 24.98 4.85
N ASP A 88 0.69 25.82 5.88
CA ASP A 88 0.94 27.27 5.79
C ASP A 88 2.34 27.61 5.26
N ASP A 89 3.30 26.72 5.46
CA ASP A 89 4.67 26.79 4.94
C ASP A 89 4.80 26.33 3.48
N SER A 90 3.66 26.03 2.83
CA SER A 90 3.55 25.43 1.49
C SER A 90 4.09 24.00 1.38
N THR A 91 4.18 23.28 2.51
CA THR A 91 4.43 21.84 2.51
C THR A 91 3.21 21.10 1.99
N VAL A 92 3.37 20.37 0.90
CA VAL A 92 2.37 19.45 0.35
C VAL A 92 2.69 18.04 0.81
N THR A 93 1.68 17.32 1.30
CA THR A 93 1.77 15.88 1.61
C THR A 93 0.70 15.11 0.86
N LEU A 94 1.12 14.03 0.20
CA LEU A 94 0.28 13.09 -0.55
C LEU A 94 0.51 11.68 0.00
N SER A 95 -0.53 10.85 -0.03
CA SER A 95 -0.46 9.47 0.45
C SER A 95 -1.44 8.54 -0.26
N GLY A 96 -1.27 7.24 -0.03
CA GLY A 96 -2.09 6.16 -0.55
C GLY A 96 -1.52 4.80 -0.18
N MET A 97 -1.95 3.74 -0.87
CA MET A 97 -1.43 2.39 -0.67
C MET A 97 -0.69 1.89 -1.91
N TYR A 98 0.32 1.04 -1.73
CA TYR A 98 0.99 0.33 -2.81
C TYR A 98 1.26 -1.12 -2.40
N ARG A 99 1.40 -1.99 -3.40
CA ARG A 99 1.97 -3.34 -3.25
C ARG A 99 3.09 -3.48 -4.27
N CYS A 100 4.27 -3.87 -3.81
CA CYS A 100 5.41 -4.18 -4.67
C CYS A 100 5.81 -5.64 -4.47
N LEU A 101 6.06 -6.36 -5.57
CA LEU A 101 6.32 -7.79 -5.55
C LEU A 101 7.79 -8.17 -5.62
N ASP A 102 8.57 -7.44 -6.42
CA ASP A 102 9.97 -7.76 -6.70
C ASP A 102 10.79 -6.50 -6.99
N ASP A 103 11.95 -6.40 -6.35
CA ASP A 103 12.96 -5.39 -6.59
C ASP A 103 14.31 -5.99 -7.05
N SER A 104 14.33 -7.26 -7.45
CA SER A 104 15.56 -7.97 -7.81
C SER A 104 16.36 -7.32 -8.96
N ALA A 105 15.67 -6.64 -9.88
CA ALA A 105 16.30 -5.94 -11.00
C ALA A 105 16.82 -4.54 -10.63
N GLY A 106 16.46 -4.01 -9.46
CA GLY A 106 16.87 -2.68 -9.01
C GLY A 106 15.87 -2.03 -8.04
N PRO A 107 16.26 -0.91 -7.41
CA PRO A 107 15.43 -0.25 -6.41
C PRO A 107 14.11 0.26 -7.00
N VAL A 108 13.04 0.09 -6.22
CA VAL A 108 11.70 0.55 -6.57
C VAL A 108 11.35 1.79 -5.75
N PHE A 109 10.68 2.77 -6.37
CA PHE A 109 10.26 4.02 -5.74
C PHE A 109 8.78 4.29 -5.99
N VAL A 110 8.09 4.80 -4.97
CA VAL A 110 6.79 5.44 -5.10
C VAL A 110 7.02 6.94 -5.27
N SER A 111 6.89 7.44 -6.48
CA SER A 111 6.95 8.88 -6.79
C SER A 111 5.56 9.45 -7.01
N SER A 112 5.37 10.73 -6.68
CA SER A 112 4.11 11.43 -6.94
C SER A 112 4.32 12.79 -7.57
N THR A 113 3.38 13.20 -8.40
CA THR A 113 3.33 14.52 -9.03
C THR A 113 1.95 15.12 -8.79
N LEU A 114 1.92 16.33 -8.24
CA LEU A 114 0.70 17.08 -8.03
C LEU A 114 0.43 17.99 -9.23
N VAL A 115 -0.81 18.00 -9.69
CA VAL A 115 -1.29 18.87 -10.77
C VAL A 115 -2.49 19.69 -10.27
N GLN A 116 -2.43 21.02 -10.40
CA GLN A 116 -3.53 21.92 -10.05
C GLN A 116 -3.61 23.05 -11.09
N GLY A 117 -4.72 23.10 -11.84
CA GLY A 117 -4.86 24.00 -12.98
C GLY A 117 -3.85 23.64 -14.09
N ASN A 118 -3.02 24.60 -14.49
CA ASN A 118 -1.94 24.41 -15.48
C ASN A 118 -0.57 24.12 -14.85
N ARG A 119 -0.50 23.91 -13.54
CA ARG A 119 0.76 23.69 -12.81
C ARG A 119 0.94 22.21 -12.48
N SER A 120 2.20 21.79 -12.45
CA SER A 120 2.61 20.44 -12.08
C SER A 120 3.91 20.51 -11.28
N ALA A 121 4.03 19.75 -10.20
CA ALA A 121 5.26 19.63 -9.42
C ALA A 121 5.43 18.22 -8.87
N GLY A 122 6.66 17.70 -8.92
CA GLY A 122 7.02 16.47 -8.23
C GLY A 122 6.93 16.66 -6.72
N ILE A 123 6.19 15.79 -6.05
CA ILE A 123 6.06 15.72 -4.61
C ILE A 123 6.73 14.43 -4.16
N GLY A 124 7.95 14.56 -3.64
CA GLY A 124 8.70 13.47 -3.03
C GLY A 124 8.95 12.26 -3.93
N GLY A 125 9.40 11.21 -3.27
CA GLY A 125 9.75 9.91 -3.83
C GLY A 125 10.26 9.06 -2.68
N THR A 126 9.54 7.99 -2.34
CA THR A 126 9.88 7.10 -1.23
C THR A 126 10.31 5.76 -1.81
N GLN A 127 11.43 5.22 -1.31
CA GLN A 127 11.84 3.87 -1.70
C GLN A 127 10.82 2.86 -1.19
N ALA A 128 10.34 1.99 -2.09
CA ALA A 128 9.34 0.98 -1.81
C ALA A 128 9.94 -0.23 -1.09
N VAL A 129 9.11 -0.94 -0.34
CA VAL A 129 9.39 -2.27 0.19
C VAL A 129 8.68 -3.29 -0.70
N CYS A 130 9.44 -4.21 -1.29
CA CYS A 130 8.93 -5.21 -2.22
C CYS A 130 8.87 -6.59 -1.55
N ASP A 131 7.87 -6.77 -0.69
CA ASP A 131 7.61 -8.00 0.07
C ASP A 131 6.26 -8.65 -0.28
N GLY A 132 5.57 -8.12 -1.29
CA GLY A 132 4.24 -8.55 -1.71
C GLY A 132 3.09 -8.13 -0.79
N HIS A 133 3.36 -7.44 0.32
CA HIS A 133 2.35 -6.89 1.20
C HIS A 133 1.89 -5.50 0.74
N LEU A 134 0.73 -5.08 1.27
CA LEU A 134 0.20 -3.75 1.03
C LEU A 134 0.81 -2.78 2.06
N HIS A 135 1.42 -1.70 1.57
CA HIS A 135 2.09 -0.68 2.38
C HIS A 135 1.48 0.69 2.11
N GLU A 136 1.43 1.52 3.15
CA GLU A 136 1.10 2.93 2.99
C GLU A 136 2.34 3.69 2.49
N TRP A 137 2.14 4.63 1.57
CA TRP A 137 3.18 5.56 1.14
C TRP A 137 2.80 6.98 1.52
N VAL A 138 3.81 7.80 1.83
CA VAL A 138 3.65 9.23 2.12
C VAL A 138 4.79 9.98 1.45
N ASN A 139 4.47 10.95 0.60
CA ASN A 139 5.44 11.83 -0.03
C ASN A 139 5.16 13.28 0.35
N THR A 140 6.22 14.01 0.69
CA THR A 140 6.14 15.40 1.13
C THR A 140 7.14 16.28 0.37
N SER A 141 6.73 17.50 0.02
CA SER A 141 7.62 18.50 -0.59
C SER A 141 7.14 19.92 -0.30
N VAL A 142 8.07 20.87 -0.20
CA VAL A 142 7.76 22.29 -0.03
C VAL A 142 7.77 22.96 -1.40
N VAL A 143 6.64 23.53 -1.83
CA VAL A 143 6.51 24.17 -3.15
C VAL A 143 5.96 25.59 -3.00
N LYS A 144 6.82 26.61 -3.13
CA LYS A 144 6.49 28.00 -2.78
C LYS A 144 6.10 28.90 -3.95
N ASP A 145 6.57 28.63 -5.17
CA ASP A 145 6.46 29.57 -6.29
C ASP A 145 5.78 28.98 -7.55
N PRO A 146 4.48 29.24 -7.75
CA PRO A 146 3.54 29.73 -6.73
C PRO A 146 3.05 28.55 -5.88
N ALA A 147 2.73 28.80 -4.61
CA ALA A 147 2.24 27.76 -3.71
C ALA A 147 0.96 27.08 -4.21
N TYR A 148 0.81 25.79 -3.91
CA TYR A 148 -0.47 25.08 -4.05
C TYR A 148 -1.48 25.61 -3.03
N ARG A 149 -2.77 25.50 -3.37
CA ARG A 149 -3.86 25.99 -2.53
C ARG A 149 -4.86 24.89 -2.25
N PRO A 150 -5.60 24.96 -1.12
CA PRO A 150 -6.74 24.09 -0.90
C PRO A 150 -7.73 24.12 -2.08
N GLY A 151 -8.29 22.96 -2.42
CA GLY A 151 -9.22 22.79 -3.54
C GLY A 151 -8.90 21.59 -4.44
N SER A 152 -9.63 21.49 -5.56
CA SER A 152 -9.49 20.36 -6.49
C SER A 152 -8.09 20.31 -7.10
N ALA A 153 -7.54 19.10 -7.17
CA ALA A 153 -6.27 18.79 -7.80
C ALA A 153 -6.28 17.37 -8.37
N ARG A 154 -5.17 16.98 -8.97
CA ARG A 154 -4.93 15.64 -9.51
C ARG A 154 -3.55 15.18 -9.08
N VAL A 155 -3.42 13.92 -8.71
CA VAL A 155 -2.15 13.30 -8.37
C VAL A 155 -1.85 12.22 -9.39
N ARG A 156 -0.63 12.25 -9.91
CA ARG A 156 -0.05 11.16 -10.70
C ARG A 156 0.98 10.47 -9.85
N ALA A 157 0.71 9.25 -9.43
CA ALA A 157 1.64 8.43 -8.68
C ALA A 157 2.16 7.30 -9.56
N THR A 158 3.41 6.93 -9.37
CA THR A 158 4.03 5.81 -10.10
C THR A 158 4.88 4.98 -9.14
N LEU A 159 4.74 3.66 -9.24
CA LEU A 159 5.64 2.68 -8.66
C LEU A 159 6.65 2.32 -9.75
N MET A 160 7.87 2.79 -9.58
CA MET A 160 8.90 2.78 -10.63
C MET A 160 10.14 2.05 -10.16
N GLN A 161 10.57 1.05 -10.92
CA GLN A 161 11.85 0.38 -10.74
C GLN A 161 12.91 1.08 -11.58
N LEU A 162 14.09 1.32 -11.01
CA LEU A 162 15.25 1.78 -11.77
C LEU A 162 16.16 0.59 -12.05
N THR A 163 16.25 0.20 -13.32
CA THR A 163 17.16 -0.85 -13.80
C THR A 163 18.38 -0.22 -14.47
N ALA A 164 19.55 -0.85 -14.36
CA ALA A 164 20.71 -0.42 -15.14
C ALA A 164 20.69 -1.09 -16.52
N ASP A 165 20.93 -0.33 -17.59
CA ASP A 165 21.22 -0.90 -18.90
C ASP A 165 22.67 -1.43 -18.98
N GLU A 166 23.08 -1.94 -20.15
CA GLU A 166 24.42 -2.50 -20.37
C GLU A 166 25.53 -1.47 -20.13
N GLU A 167 25.22 -0.18 -20.33
CA GLU A 167 26.10 0.96 -20.09
C GLU A 167 26.05 1.49 -18.65
N GLY A 168 25.20 0.90 -17.79
CA GLY A 168 25.03 1.29 -16.39
C GLY A 168 24.16 2.53 -16.18
N LEU A 169 23.44 3.02 -17.20
CA LEU A 169 22.52 4.14 -17.08
C LEU A 169 21.19 3.67 -16.45
N PRO A 170 20.66 4.41 -15.47
CA PRO A 170 19.39 4.06 -14.86
C PRO A 170 18.24 4.32 -15.83
N THR A 171 17.48 3.27 -16.13
CA THR A 171 16.29 3.27 -16.97
C THR A 171 15.04 3.04 -16.11
N PRO A 172 13.98 3.85 -16.27
CA PRO A 172 12.77 3.69 -15.50
C PRO A 172 11.84 2.62 -16.09
N GLY A 173 11.49 1.62 -15.28
CA GLY A 173 10.40 0.68 -15.53
C GLY A 173 9.20 1.00 -14.64
N PHE A 174 8.01 1.19 -15.23
CA PHE A 174 6.78 1.46 -14.48
C PHE A 174 6.07 0.16 -14.14
N LEU A 175 6.05 -0.19 -12.85
CA LEU A 175 5.37 -1.39 -12.33
C LEU A 175 3.87 -1.15 -12.16
N ALA A 176 3.50 0.04 -11.65
CA ALA A 176 2.13 0.49 -11.52
C ALA A 176 2.06 2.02 -11.63
N ALA A 177 0.92 2.55 -12.06
CA ALA A 177 0.68 3.99 -12.16
C ALA A 177 -0.78 4.30 -11.84
N GLU A 178 -1.00 5.44 -11.19
CA GLU A 178 -2.34 5.91 -10.82
C GLU A 178 -2.46 7.40 -11.14
N ASP A 179 -3.58 7.79 -11.75
CA ASP A 179 -3.96 9.19 -11.99
C ASP A 179 -5.32 9.44 -11.32
N ALA A 180 -5.28 10.07 -10.14
CA ALA A 180 -6.43 10.22 -9.27
C ALA A 180 -6.80 11.69 -9.04
N ALA A 181 -8.10 11.97 -9.00
CA ALA A 181 -8.62 13.25 -8.52
C ALA A 181 -8.51 13.31 -6.99
N VAL A 182 -8.03 14.43 -6.46
CA VAL A 182 -7.90 14.65 -5.02
C VAL A 182 -8.40 16.04 -4.62
N VAL A 183 -8.73 16.19 -3.34
CA VAL A 183 -8.97 17.51 -2.73
C VAL A 183 -7.80 17.85 -1.83
N LEU A 184 -7.10 18.95 -2.14
CA LEU A 184 -6.12 19.54 -1.21
C LEU A 184 -6.86 20.27 -0.10
N ARG A 185 -6.47 20.01 1.15
CA ARG A 185 -7.05 20.64 2.34
C ARG A 185 -5.98 21.22 3.25
#